data_AF-A0AAJ6ABJ1-F1
#
_entry.id   AF-A0AAJ6ABJ1-F1
#
_cell.length_a   1.000
_cell.length_b   1.000
_cell.length_c   1.000
_cell.angle_alpha   90.00
_cell.angle_beta   90.00
_cell.angle_gamma   90.00
#
_symmetry.space_group_name_H-M   'P 1'
#
loop_
_entity.id
_entity.type
_entity.pdbx_description
1 polymer ?
#
loop_
_entity_poly.entity_id
_entity_poly.type
_entity_poly.pdbx_seq_one_letter_code
_entity_poly.pdbx_strand_id
1 'polypeptide(L)'
;MTETISVNHRTFQTLAIQSVRYCIGRMTYAVSDCADFIRQHWQDLSQNTKNVIIRDLDTGLELHEDDVRDGREFCYLGHDCDYRTWKNLREWINEQA
;
A
#
# COMPACT_ATOMS: atom_id res chain seq x y z
N MET A 1 -6.82 27.68 4.84
CA MET A 1 -5.56 27.95 4.13
C MET A 1 -4.78 26.66 4.13
N THR A 2 -4.45 26.10 2.98
CA THR A 2 -3.62 24.90 2.89
C THR A 2 -2.17 25.36 2.90
N GLU A 3 -1.51 25.24 4.04
CA GLU A 3 -0.05 25.42 4.11
C GLU A 3 0.62 24.16 3.58
N THR A 4 1.58 24.32 2.67
CA THR A 4 2.32 23.20 2.08
C THR A 4 3.63 23.02 2.81
N ILE A 5 3.88 21.82 3.33
CA ILE A 5 5.15 21.42 3.93
C ILE A 5 5.92 20.57 2.91
N SER A 6 7.18 20.94 2.64
CA SER A 6 8.06 20.16 1.76
C SER A 6 9.03 19.29 2.56
N VAL A 7 9.26 18.06 2.09
CA VAL A 7 10.32 17.18 2.57
C VAL A 7 11.31 16.87 1.43
N ASN A 8 12.54 16.50 1.75
CA ASN A 8 13.50 16.09 0.72
C ASN A 8 13.07 14.75 0.07
N HIS A 9 13.55 14.50 -1.14
CA HIS A 9 13.15 13.32 -1.94
C HIS A 9 13.41 12.00 -1.20
N ARG A 10 14.57 11.82 -0.56
CA ARG A 10 14.89 10.61 0.21
C ARG A 10 13.87 10.38 1.34
N THR A 11 13.57 11.42 2.10
CA THR A 11 12.58 11.34 3.19
C THR A 11 11.21 10.98 2.63
N PHE A 12 10.79 11.59 1.52
CA PHE A 12 9.54 11.24 0.84
C PHE A 12 9.48 9.75 0.45
N GLN A 13 10.54 9.22 -0.18
CA GLN A 13 10.63 7.80 -0.53
C GLN A 13 10.49 6.88 0.70
N THR A 14 11.20 7.20 1.78
CA THR A 14 11.14 6.43 3.03
C THR A 14 9.74 6.46 3.64
N LEU A 15 9.11 7.63 3.69
CA LEU A 15 7.76 7.79 4.23
C LEU A 15 6.72 7.03 3.41
N ALA A 16 6.83 6.99 2.08
CA ALA A 16 5.92 6.21 1.25
C ALA A 16 5.96 4.71 1.61
N ILE A 17 7.15 4.13 1.77
CA ILE A 17 7.32 2.73 2.18
C ILE A 17 6.76 2.50 3.59
N GLN A 18 7.08 3.41 4.52
CA GLN A 18 6.61 3.31 5.90
C GLN A 18 5.09 3.40 6.00
N SER A 19 4.45 4.28 5.23
CA SER A 19 3.00 4.41 5.17
C SER A 19 2.33 3.13 4.70
N VAL A 20 2.82 2.50 3.62
CA VAL A 20 2.27 1.22 3.14
C VAL A 20 2.36 0.16 4.23
N ARG A 21 3.54 -0.01 4.83
CA ARG A 21 3.76 -1.00 5.89
C ARG A 21 2.93 -0.75 7.14
N TYR A 22 2.74 0.52 7.50
CA TYR A 22 1.90 0.88 8.63
C TYR A 22 0.43 0.58 8.34
N CYS A 23 -0.06 0.79 7.12
CA CYS A 23 -1.47 0.66 6.77
C CYS A 23 -1.91 -0.79 6.53
N ILE A 24 -0.99 -1.69 6.19
CA ILE A 24 -1.28 -3.13 6.08
C ILE A 24 -1.92 -3.64 7.39
N GLY A 25 -3.10 -4.27 7.27
CA GLY A 25 -3.82 -4.87 8.39
C GLY A 25 -4.47 -3.89 9.39
N ARG A 26 -4.47 -2.57 9.11
CA ARG A 26 -5.05 -1.58 10.05
C ARG A 26 -6.57 -1.59 10.12
N MET A 27 -7.27 -2.05 9.08
CA MET A 27 -8.74 -2.11 9.01
C MET A 27 -9.42 -0.76 9.32
N THR A 28 -8.85 0.33 8.80
CA THR A 28 -9.39 1.69 8.92
C THR A 28 -9.26 2.44 7.59
N TYR A 29 -9.86 3.64 7.52
CA TYR A 29 -9.72 4.55 6.36
C TYR A 29 -8.26 4.86 5.99
N ALA A 30 -7.29 4.60 6.86
CA ALA A 30 -5.86 4.72 6.53
C ALA A 30 -5.46 3.84 5.34
N VAL A 31 -6.14 2.71 5.10
CA VAL A 31 -5.89 1.83 3.96
C VAL A 31 -6.21 2.54 2.63
N SER A 32 -7.39 3.15 2.53
CA SER A 32 -7.79 3.90 1.33
C SER A 32 -6.92 5.13 1.13
N ASP A 33 -6.67 5.90 2.20
CA ASP A 33 -5.83 7.10 2.13
C ASP A 33 -4.40 6.76 1.67
N CYS A 34 -3.85 5.65 2.16
CA CYS A 34 -2.53 5.20 1.75
C CYS A 34 -2.51 4.74 0.29
N ALA A 35 -3.51 3.97 -0.15
CA ALA A 35 -3.59 3.53 -1.53
C ALA A 35 -3.70 4.72 -2.50
N ASP A 36 -4.52 5.71 -2.16
CA ASP A 36 -4.68 6.93 -2.97
C ASP A 36 -3.42 7.79 -2.97
N PHE A 37 -2.74 7.92 -1.83
CA PHE A 37 -1.43 8.57 -1.75
C PHE A 37 -0.40 7.90 -2.67
N ILE A 38 -0.35 6.57 -2.70
CA ILE A 38 0.57 5.84 -3.59
C ILE A 38 0.20 6.04 -5.07
N ARG A 39 -1.09 6.01 -5.43
CA ARG A 39 -1.53 6.31 -6.81
C ARG A 39 -1.13 7.72 -7.24
N GLN A 40 -1.43 8.70 -6.40
CA GLN A 40 -1.18 10.11 -6.67
C GLN A 40 0.31 10.39 -6.94
N HIS A 41 1.18 9.73 -6.19
CA HIS A 41 2.62 10.00 -6.24
C HIS A 41 3.44 8.92 -6.93
N TRP A 42 2.81 7.95 -7.59
CA TRP A 42 3.52 6.82 -8.17
C TRP A 42 4.68 7.25 -9.07
N GLN A 43 4.50 8.31 -9.88
CA GLN A 43 5.54 8.81 -10.78
C GLN A 43 6.67 9.58 -10.08
N ASP A 44 6.45 10.03 -8.84
CA ASP A 44 7.46 10.69 -8.01
C ASP A 44 8.36 9.68 -7.26
N LEU A 45 7.93 8.41 -7.22
CA LEU A 45 8.65 7.33 -6.54
C LEU A 45 9.83 6.83 -7.38
N SER A 46 10.97 6.62 -6.72
CA SER A 46 12.13 5.97 -7.34
C SER A 46 11.81 4.51 -7.68
N GLN A 47 12.51 3.94 -8.66
CA GLN A 47 12.32 2.53 -9.02
C GLN A 47 12.56 1.59 -7.83
N ASN A 48 13.54 1.90 -6.97
CA ASN A 48 13.78 1.12 -5.76
C ASN A 48 12.57 1.13 -4.82
N THR A 49 11.97 2.30 -4.59
CA THR A 49 10.77 2.43 -3.76
C THR A 49 9.58 1.70 -4.36
N LYS A 50 9.36 1.84 -5.67
CA LYS A 50 8.33 1.10 -6.41
C LYS A 50 8.49 -0.41 -6.21
N ASN A 51 9.70 -0.93 -6.37
CA ASN A 51 10.00 -2.36 -6.19
C ASN A 51 9.72 -2.84 -4.76
N VAL A 52 10.06 -2.04 -3.75
CA VAL A 52 9.78 -2.37 -2.35
C VAL A 52 8.27 -2.43 -2.09
N ILE A 53 7.51 -1.43 -2.57
CA ILE A 53 6.05 -1.40 -2.41
C ILE A 53 5.40 -2.57 -3.14
N ILE A 54 5.81 -2.86 -4.39
CA ILE A 54 5.32 -4.01 -5.15
C ILE A 54 5.53 -5.30 -4.37
N ARG A 55 6.76 -5.53 -3.86
CA ARG A 55 7.07 -6.72 -3.07
C ARG A 55 6.22 -6.82 -1.80
N ASP A 56 6.06 -5.71 -1.09
CA ASP A 56 5.29 -5.69 0.16
C ASP A 56 3.78 -5.92 -0.11
N LEU A 57 3.25 -5.45 -1.24
CA LEU A 57 1.88 -5.76 -1.70
C LEU A 57 1.72 -7.22 -2.13
N ASP A 58 2.64 -7.75 -2.94
CA ASP A 58 2.61 -9.15 -3.41
C ASP A 58 2.65 -10.10 -2.20
N THR A 59 3.58 -9.88 -1.28
CA THR A 59 3.67 -10.65 -0.03
C THR A 59 2.38 -10.55 0.78
N GLY A 60 1.79 -9.36 0.88
CA GLY A 60 0.55 -9.16 1.64
C GLY A 60 -0.65 -9.87 1.02
N LEU A 61 -0.76 -9.88 -0.31
CA LEU A 61 -1.82 -10.60 -1.03
C LEU A 61 -1.70 -12.11 -0.83
N GLU A 62 -0.50 -12.66 -0.98
CA GLU A 62 -0.22 -14.09 -0.74
C GLU A 62 -0.59 -14.50 0.70
N LEU A 63 -0.11 -13.77 1.70
CA LEU A 63 -0.40 -14.07 3.10
C LEU A 63 -1.89 -13.93 3.45
N HIS A 64 -2.59 -12.97 2.85
CA HIS A 64 -4.02 -12.82 3.06
C HIS A 64 -4.81 -13.99 2.45
N GLU A 65 -4.45 -14.45 1.26
CA GLU A 65 -5.08 -15.61 0.62
C GLU A 65 -4.83 -16.90 1.43
N ASP A 66 -3.66 -17.04 2.03
CA ASP A 66 -3.35 -18.11 2.98
C ASP A 66 -4.22 -18.04 4.24
N ASP A 67 -4.36 -16.86 4.87
CA ASP A 67 -5.20 -16.66 6.04
C ASP A 67 -6.69 -16.98 5.75
N VAL A 68 -7.19 -16.59 4.58
CA VAL A 68 -8.55 -16.92 4.12
C VAL A 68 -8.73 -18.43 3.96
N ARG A 69 -7.76 -19.11 3.33
CA ARG A 69 -7.78 -20.57 3.17
C ARG A 69 -7.76 -21.31 4.51
N ASP A 70 -7.02 -20.78 5.48
CA ASP A 70 -6.93 -21.32 6.84
C ASP A 70 -8.14 -20.96 7.72
N GLY A 71 -9.09 -20.18 7.20
CA GLY A 71 -10.31 -19.80 7.91
C GLY A 71 -10.08 -18.84 9.08
N ARG A 72 -9.07 -17.97 8.99
CA ARG A 72 -8.76 -17.02 10.06
C ARG A 72 -9.79 -15.90 10.14
N GLU A 73 -10.12 -15.51 11.38
CA GLU A 73 -11.02 -14.39 11.66
C GLU A 73 -10.40 -13.03 11.25
N PHE A 74 -9.09 -12.87 11.44
CA PHE A 74 -8.35 -11.66 11.05
C PHE A 74 -7.28 -12.05 10.03
N CYS A 75 -7.47 -11.60 8.79
CA CYS A 75 -6.55 -11.88 7.68
C CYS A 75 -5.51 -10.75 7.53
N TYR A 76 -4.36 -11.07 6.94
CA TYR A 76 -3.17 -10.22 6.88
C TYR A 76 -3.44 -8.78 6.41
N LEU A 77 -4.13 -8.62 5.28
CA LEU A 77 -4.48 -7.31 4.73
C LEU A 77 -5.69 -6.62 5.38
N GLY A 78 -6.34 -7.25 6.36
CA GLY A 78 -7.55 -6.73 7.01
C GLY A 78 -8.83 -7.40 6.52
N HIS A 79 -9.92 -6.64 6.46
CA HIS A 79 -11.20 -7.14 5.96
C HIS A 79 -11.23 -7.19 4.42
N ASP A 80 -12.27 -7.80 3.85
CA ASP A 80 -12.44 -7.93 2.40
C ASP A 80 -12.40 -6.58 1.66
N CYS A 81 -12.90 -5.49 2.25
CA CYS A 81 -12.77 -4.14 1.67
C CYS A 81 -11.31 -3.65 1.59
N ASP A 82 -10.50 -3.98 2.59
CA ASP A 82 -9.09 -3.62 2.64
C ASP A 82 -8.30 -4.45 1.62
N TYR A 83 -8.55 -5.78 1.57
CA TYR A 83 -7.99 -6.68 0.56
C TYR A 83 -8.27 -6.17 -0.86
N ARG A 84 -9.54 -5.85 -1.17
CA ARG A 84 -9.93 -5.29 -2.46
C ARG A 84 -9.20 -3.97 -2.76
N THR A 85 -9.01 -3.11 -1.76
CA THR A 85 -8.28 -1.85 -1.94
C THR A 85 -6.82 -2.09 -2.34
N TRP A 86 -6.12 -2.99 -1.64
CA TRP A 86 -4.74 -3.35 -1.94
C TRP A 86 -4.60 -4.09 -3.27
N LYS A 87 -5.51 -5.02 -3.58
CA LYS A 87 -5.55 -5.73 -4.85
C LYS A 87 -5.75 -4.78 -6.02
N ASN A 88 -6.72 -3.87 -5.94
CA ASN A 88 -6.97 -2.85 -6.96
C ASN A 88 -5.76 -1.92 -7.15
N LEU A 89 -5.05 -1.56 -6.06
CA LEU A 89 -3.81 -0.79 -6.16
C LEU A 89 -2.74 -1.59 -6.93
N ARG A 90 -2.59 -2.87 -6.61
CA ARG A 90 -1.58 -3.73 -7.24
C ARG A 90 -1.85 -3.97 -8.72
N GLU A 91 -3.11 -4.18 -9.08
CA GLU A 91 -3.57 -4.30 -10.48
C GLU A 91 -3.31 -2.99 -11.24
N TRP A 92 -3.70 -1.85 -10.67
CA TRP A 92 -3.42 -0.54 -11.26
C TRP A 92 -1.91 -0.31 -11.48
N ILE A 93 -1.05 -0.72 -10.53
CA ILE A 93 0.42 -0.63 -10.68
C ILE A 93 0.92 -1.42 -11.91
N ASN A 94 0.35 -2.58 -12.21
CA ASN A 94 0.73 -3.35 -13.41
C ASN A 94 0.43 -2.61 -14.71
N GLU A 95 -0.62 -1.77 -14.72
CA GLU A 95 -1.01 -0.96 -15.86
C GLU A 95 -0.12 0.28 -16.05
N GLN A 96 0.71 0.61 -15.05
CA GLN A 96 1.66 1.74 -15.13
C GLN A 96 3.02 1.36 -15.72
N ALA A 97 3.17 0.12 -16.23
CA ALA A 97 4.39 -0.41 -16.82
C ALA A 97 4.74 0.25 -18.17
#